data_AF-A0A928SWC3-F1
#
_entry.id   AF-A0A928SWC3-F1
#
_cell.length_a   1.000
_cell.length_b   1.000
_cell.length_c   1.000
_cell.angle_alpha   90.00
_cell.angle_beta   90.00
_cell.angle_gamma   90.00
#
_symmetry.space_group_name_H-M   'P 1'
#
loop_
_entity.id
_entity.type
_entity.pdbx_description
1 polymer ?
#
loop_
_entity_poly.entity_id
_entity_poly.type
_entity_poly.pdbx_seq_one_letter_code
_entity_poly.pdbx_strand_id
1 'polypeptide(L)'
;MATFFQFDLRVLPCETCGAPLEGSSGGGKVICKYCRDEQTLARREDLPLVVGARMPEPERLALLRRQDAHPPPVPSSLAQICVGDRLIPWDVPEALARWRLARRRLAHATDPGAAEELFALTRVLSVHYEASGAMLELRALIEGALDELLEPRHRQILRAALARTAALTGDLTAAQAWLDGCDAYAADLDADGAHRLARACIDTARGDFAAVLAALGQSPTDVPLPNDLDPAAALLRANAWERSGNLARGCELLVHLAQHGGPLFELRAHEFRERHPELGLCRQSWPASREPIQRIYAERAAQTGAPPVLVLAVVGALIVLACAAVLLFSLVGDVLDLGFGLHPITILIVMFVSMLGPPFILLSLADRRETRRALELRATGRPALGVIAHRVETGNATMGVAEISLRVLVLDADSGYLATTELYHRDPGSLTRGAAVALRIDPSDPHTFALVL
;
A
#
# COMPACT_ATOMS: atom_id res chain seq x y z
N MET A 1 8.84 -27.52 -15.93
CA MET A 1 9.64 -27.13 -14.75
C MET A 1 8.82 -27.45 -13.52
N ALA A 2 9.40 -28.05 -12.48
CA ALA A 2 8.71 -28.24 -11.21
C ALA A 2 8.56 -26.86 -10.54
N THR A 3 7.34 -26.53 -10.12
CA THR A 3 7.06 -25.30 -9.37
C THR A 3 6.98 -25.64 -7.88
N PHE A 4 7.23 -24.66 -7.01
CA PHE A 4 7.08 -24.84 -5.55
C PHE A 4 5.61 -25.07 -5.12
N PHE A 5 4.66 -24.91 -6.04
CA PHE A 5 3.23 -24.95 -5.74
C PHE A 5 2.51 -26.20 -6.25
N GLN A 6 3.25 -27.18 -6.80
CA GLN A 6 2.71 -28.47 -7.22
C GLN A 6 1.71 -29.01 -6.20
N PHE A 7 0.54 -29.43 -6.68
CA PHE A 7 -0.55 -29.86 -5.81
C PHE A 7 -0.18 -31.14 -5.05
N ASP A 8 0.56 -32.07 -5.65
CA ASP A 8 0.95 -33.33 -4.98
C ASP A 8 2.13 -33.20 -4.01
N LEU A 9 2.79 -32.04 -4.02
CA LEU A 9 3.83 -31.69 -3.06
C LEU A 9 3.16 -31.08 -1.82
N ARG A 10 3.51 -31.61 -0.64
CA ARG A 10 3.14 -31.03 0.64
C ARG A 10 4.34 -30.27 1.20
N VAL A 11 4.14 -29.01 1.58
CA VAL A 11 5.18 -28.22 2.24
C VAL A 11 4.66 -27.76 3.59
N LEU A 12 5.32 -28.13 4.69
CA LEU A 12 4.94 -27.72 6.04
C LEU A 12 6.11 -27.07 6.79
N PRO A 13 5.87 -26.19 7.77
CA PRO A 13 6.95 -25.64 8.57
C PRO A 13 7.36 -26.65 9.64
N CYS A 14 8.66 -26.91 9.71
CA CYS A 14 9.29 -27.75 10.73
C CYS A 14 8.88 -27.31 12.14
N GLU A 15 8.39 -28.23 12.96
CA GLU A 15 7.96 -27.94 14.34
C GLU A 15 9.07 -27.37 15.24
N THR A 16 10.35 -27.69 14.97
CA THR A 16 11.48 -27.21 15.75
C THR A 16 11.99 -25.85 15.28
N CYS A 17 12.42 -25.74 14.02
CA CYS A 17 13.09 -24.55 13.50
C CYS A 17 12.19 -23.65 12.64
N GLY A 18 11.05 -24.17 12.18
CA GLY A 18 10.10 -23.50 11.28
C GLY A 18 10.52 -23.43 9.82
N ALA A 19 11.65 -24.04 9.45
CA ALA A 19 12.06 -24.12 8.05
C ALA A 19 11.10 -25.01 7.24
N PRO A 20 10.91 -24.76 5.93
CA PRO A 20 10.00 -25.55 5.09
C PRO A 20 10.47 -27.00 4.95
N LEU A 21 9.53 -27.93 5.09
CA LEU A 21 9.68 -29.37 4.93
C LEU A 21 8.87 -29.83 3.73
N GLU A 22 9.54 -30.39 2.74
CA GLU A 22 8.92 -30.97 1.55
C GLU A 22 8.63 -32.45 1.77
N GLY A 23 7.41 -32.89 1.48
CA GLY A 23 6.98 -34.28 1.56
C GLY A 23 5.85 -34.62 0.59
N SER A 24 5.42 -35.88 0.59
CA SER A 24 4.26 -36.31 -0.21
C SER A 24 2.96 -35.80 0.40
N SER A 25 1.97 -35.46 -0.45
CA SER A 25 0.58 -35.23 -0.02
C SER A 25 -0.04 -36.41 0.74
N GLY A 26 0.46 -37.63 0.53
CA GLY A 26 0.08 -38.83 1.27
C GLY A 26 0.58 -38.88 2.72
N GLY A 27 1.47 -37.97 3.12
CA GLY A 27 2.15 -37.98 4.41
C GLY A 27 3.41 -38.84 4.43
N GLY A 28 3.94 -39.08 5.63
CA GLY A 28 5.12 -39.91 5.86
C GLY A 28 6.20 -39.23 6.69
N LYS A 29 7.33 -39.92 6.89
CA LYS A 29 8.48 -39.39 7.62
C LYS A 29 9.34 -38.49 6.74
N VAL A 30 9.72 -37.33 7.27
CA VAL A 30 10.62 -36.37 6.63
C VAL A 30 11.69 -35.93 7.62
N ILE A 31 12.92 -35.73 7.15
CA ILE A 31 14.01 -35.19 7.97
C ILE A 31 14.22 -33.73 7.58
N CYS A 32 14.16 -32.82 8.55
CA CYS A 32 14.43 -31.41 8.31
C CYS A 32 15.86 -31.20 7.80
N LYS A 33 16.00 -30.58 6.62
CA LYS A 33 17.31 -30.28 6.03
C LYS A 33 18.16 -29.31 6.89
N TYR A 34 17.50 -28.53 7.76
CA TYR A 34 18.13 -27.47 8.55
C TYR A 34 18.50 -27.94 9.97
N CYS A 35 17.53 -28.39 10.78
CA CYS A 35 17.77 -28.80 12.16
C CYS A 35 17.94 -30.32 12.35
N ARG A 36 17.80 -31.12 11.28
CA ARG A 36 17.91 -32.60 11.29
C ARG A 36 16.85 -33.35 12.11
N ASP A 37 15.83 -32.65 12.60
CA ASP A 37 14.71 -33.25 13.30
C ASP A 37 13.88 -34.14 12.35
N GLU A 38 13.51 -35.35 12.80
CA GLU A 38 12.63 -36.28 12.06
C GLU A 38 11.17 -35.97 12.43
N GLN A 39 10.36 -35.67 11.42
CA GLN A 39 8.94 -35.33 11.60
C GLN A 39 8.06 -36.29 10.82
N THR A 40 6.86 -36.55 11.34
CA THR A 40 5.84 -37.34 10.64
C THR A 40 4.79 -36.38 10.12
N LEU A 41 4.72 -36.24 8.79
CA LEU A 41 3.67 -35.47 8.15
C LEU A 41 2.41 -36.32 8.06
N ALA A 42 1.27 -35.74 8.45
CA ALA A 42 -0.02 -36.36 8.21
C ALA A 42 -0.29 -36.49 6.69
N ARG A 43 -1.40 -37.15 6.31
CA ARG A 43 -1.96 -37.03 4.96
C ARG A 43 -2.66 -35.68 4.82
N ARG A 44 -2.64 -35.04 3.65
CA ARG A 44 -3.35 -33.78 3.44
C ARG A 44 -4.85 -34.03 3.32
N GLU A 45 -5.64 -33.26 4.05
CA GLU A 45 -7.10 -33.32 3.98
C GLU A 45 -7.65 -32.38 2.91
N ASP A 46 -7.90 -32.93 1.73
CA ASP A 46 -8.40 -32.21 0.55
C ASP A 46 -9.93 -32.32 0.39
N LEU A 47 -10.67 -32.20 1.50
CA LEU A 47 -12.13 -32.21 1.46
C LEU A 47 -12.67 -30.90 0.83
N PRO A 48 -13.70 -30.96 -0.05
CA PRO A 48 -14.39 -29.76 -0.54
C PRO A 48 -14.98 -28.95 0.62
N LEU A 49 -14.83 -27.62 0.57
CA LEU A 49 -15.27 -26.72 1.64
C LEU A 49 -16.75 -26.31 1.55
N VAL A 50 -17.59 -26.96 0.75
CA VAL A 50 -18.96 -26.50 0.45
C VAL A 50 -19.73 -26.15 1.72
N VAL A 51 -20.05 -24.86 1.91
CA VAL A 51 -20.71 -24.35 3.11
C VAL A 51 -22.17 -24.04 2.80
N GLY A 52 -23.05 -24.98 3.16
CA GLY A 52 -24.49 -24.71 3.27
C GLY A 52 -25.26 -24.65 1.96
N ALA A 53 -26.49 -24.11 2.05
CA ALA A 53 -27.42 -24.05 0.93
C ALA A 53 -27.07 -22.93 -0.05
N ARG A 54 -27.17 -23.22 -1.35
CA ARG A 54 -26.88 -22.25 -2.41
C ARG A 54 -27.90 -21.11 -2.41
N MET A 55 -27.43 -19.90 -2.17
CA MET A 55 -28.23 -18.67 -2.26
C MET A 55 -28.33 -18.21 -3.73
N PRO A 56 -29.47 -17.64 -4.19
CA PRO A 56 -29.55 -16.97 -5.47
C PRO A 56 -28.52 -15.84 -5.59
N GLU A 57 -27.89 -15.70 -6.76
CA GLU A 57 -26.79 -14.75 -6.96
C GLU A 57 -27.13 -13.29 -6.60
N PRO A 58 -28.29 -12.73 -6.96
CA PRO A 58 -28.63 -11.35 -6.59
C PRO A 58 -28.72 -11.13 -5.07
N GLU A 59 -29.31 -12.10 -4.34
CA GLU A 59 -29.42 -12.06 -2.88
C GLU A 59 -28.04 -12.17 -2.22
N ARG A 60 -27.19 -13.04 -2.78
CA ARG A 60 -25.81 -13.23 -2.31
C ARG A 60 -24.99 -11.95 -2.47
N LEU A 61 -25.02 -11.33 -3.65
CA LEU A 61 -24.32 -10.05 -3.88
C LEU A 61 -24.84 -8.92 -2.97
N ALA A 62 -26.14 -8.89 -2.67
CA ALA A 62 -26.70 -7.92 -1.72
C ALA A 62 -26.24 -8.18 -0.27
N LEU A 63 -26.04 -9.44 0.13
CA LEU A 63 -25.43 -9.79 1.41
C LEU A 63 -23.96 -9.34 1.48
N LEU A 64 -23.17 -9.66 0.46
CA LEU A 64 -21.74 -9.31 0.43
C LEU A 64 -21.51 -7.79 0.50
N ARG A 65 -22.33 -6.98 -0.20
CA ARG A 65 -22.28 -5.50 -0.09
C ARG A 65 -22.54 -4.97 1.32
N ARG A 66 -23.35 -5.66 2.13
CA ARG A 66 -23.60 -5.26 3.53
C ARG A 66 -22.40 -5.54 4.43
N GLN A 67 -21.63 -6.59 4.12
CA GLN A 67 -20.40 -6.93 4.84
C GLN A 67 -19.27 -5.97 4.50
N ASP A 68 -19.19 -5.52 3.25
CA ASP A 68 -18.17 -4.58 2.77
C ASP A 68 -18.16 -3.25 3.56
N ALA A 69 -19.35 -2.79 3.95
CA ALA A 69 -19.50 -1.61 4.80
C ALA A 69 -18.94 -1.79 6.24
N HIS A 70 -18.60 -3.00 6.65
CA HIS A 70 -18.18 -3.36 8.01
C HIS A 70 -16.98 -4.31 7.99
N PRO A 71 -15.79 -3.86 7.54
CA PRO A 71 -14.62 -4.70 7.52
C PRO A 71 -14.28 -5.19 8.93
N PRO A 72 -13.84 -6.46 9.10
CA PRO A 72 -13.48 -6.98 10.40
C PRO A 72 -12.31 -6.16 10.99
N PRO A 73 -12.35 -5.83 12.29
CA PRO A 73 -11.26 -5.10 12.91
C PRO A 73 -9.99 -5.96 12.90
N VAL A 74 -8.84 -5.33 12.69
CA VAL A 74 -7.55 -5.99 12.85
C VAL A 74 -7.42 -6.48 14.30
N PRO A 75 -7.07 -7.75 14.56
CA PRO A 75 -6.87 -8.24 15.91
C PRO A 75 -5.90 -7.34 16.67
N SER A 76 -6.25 -6.96 17.90
CA SER A 76 -5.41 -6.09 18.74
C SER A 76 -4.01 -6.65 18.97
N SER A 77 -3.89 -7.98 18.88
CA SER A 77 -2.63 -8.69 18.96
C SER A 77 -1.68 -8.32 17.81
N LEU A 78 -2.17 -7.93 16.63
CA LEU A 78 -1.33 -7.48 15.51
C LEU A 78 -0.95 -6.00 15.58
N ALA A 79 -1.67 -5.18 16.35
CA ALA A 79 -1.49 -3.73 16.36
C ALA A 79 -0.09 -3.28 16.79
N GLN A 80 0.69 -4.13 17.45
CA GLN A 80 2.05 -3.84 17.90
C GLN A 80 3.13 -4.17 16.87
N ILE A 81 2.88 -5.14 15.99
CA ILE A 81 3.86 -5.69 15.03
C ILE A 81 3.52 -5.35 13.57
N CYS A 82 2.30 -4.88 13.32
CA CYS A 82 1.80 -4.53 12.00
C CYS A 82 1.41 -3.06 11.91
N VAL A 83 1.46 -2.56 10.68
CA VAL A 83 0.91 -1.26 10.31
C VAL A 83 -0.02 -1.47 9.13
N GLY A 84 -1.31 -1.23 9.37
CA GLY A 84 -2.35 -1.63 8.43
C GLY A 84 -2.30 -3.15 8.22
N ASP A 85 -2.07 -3.57 6.99
CA ASP A 85 -1.95 -4.96 6.55
C ASP A 85 -0.50 -5.44 6.38
N ARG A 86 0.49 -4.63 6.75
CA ARG A 86 1.92 -4.96 6.59
C ARG A 86 2.62 -5.19 7.91
N LEU A 87 3.51 -6.17 7.90
CA LEU A 87 4.38 -6.47 9.03
C LEU A 87 5.57 -5.52 9.05
N ILE A 88 5.96 -5.06 10.23
CA ILE A 88 7.17 -4.27 10.41
C ILE A 88 8.39 -5.21 10.20
N PRO A 89 9.39 -4.85 9.37
CA PRO A 89 10.45 -5.79 8.97
C PRO A 89 11.22 -6.45 10.12
N TRP A 90 11.49 -5.72 11.20
CA TRP A 90 12.21 -6.25 12.36
C TRP A 90 11.33 -7.07 13.32
N ASP A 91 10.00 -7.00 13.19
CA ASP A 91 9.05 -7.77 13.99
C ASP A 91 8.67 -9.11 13.35
N VAL A 92 9.25 -9.43 12.18
CA VAL A 92 9.08 -10.74 11.51
C VAL A 92 9.40 -11.92 12.44
N PRO A 93 10.50 -11.94 13.21
CA PRO A 93 10.79 -13.04 14.12
C PRO A 93 9.74 -13.19 15.23
N GLU A 94 9.23 -12.08 15.77
CA GLU A 94 8.17 -12.09 16.78
C GLU A 94 6.86 -12.64 16.21
N ALA A 95 6.46 -12.14 15.03
CA ALA A 95 5.26 -12.62 14.32
C ALA A 95 5.33 -14.13 14.07
N LEU A 96 6.48 -14.64 13.63
CA LEU A 96 6.70 -16.07 13.43
C LEU A 96 6.64 -16.86 14.74
N ALA A 97 7.23 -16.34 15.82
CA ALA A 97 7.16 -16.99 17.13
C ALA A 97 5.71 -17.11 17.62
N ARG A 98 4.92 -16.05 17.47
CA ARG A 98 3.49 -16.02 17.81
C ARG A 98 2.66 -16.92 16.91
N TRP A 99 2.97 -16.96 15.61
CA TRP A 99 2.31 -17.85 14.65
C TRP A 99 2.52 -19.32 15.04
N ARG A 100 3.76 -19.72 15.37
CA ARG A 100 4.09 -21.08 15.83
C ARG A 100 3.40 -21.41 17.16
N LEU A 101 3.30 -20.45 18.06
CA LEU A 101 2.59 -20.63 19.33
C LEU A 101 1.08 -20.85 19.12
N ALA A 102 0.44 -20.03 18.29
CA ALA A 102 -0.98 -20.15 17.95
C ALA A 102 -1.27 -21.51 17.27
N ARG A 103 -0.42 -21.91 16.32
CA ARG A 103 -0.50 -23.23 15.66
C ARG A 103 -0.45 -24.39 16.66
N ARG A 104 0.54 -24.39 17.57
CA ARG A 104 0.66 -25.43 18.61
C ARG A 104 -0.52 -25.48 19.58
N ARG A 105 -1.15 -24.34 19.88
CA ARG A 105 -2.36 -24.31 20.72
C ARG A 105 -3.52 -25.02 20.05
N LEU A 106 -3.72 -24.77 18.75
CA LEU A 106 -4.79 -25.38 17.97
C LEU A 106 -4.60 -26.89 17.77
N ALA A 107 -3.36 -27.36 17.64
CA ALA A 107 -3.05 -28.78 17.54
C ALA A 107 -3.49 -29.61 18.77
N HIS A 108 -3.72 -28.96 19.92
CA HIS A 108 -4.09 -29.62 21.17
C HIS A 108 -5.47 -29.26 21.70
N ALA A 109 -6.04 -28.13 21.28
CA ALA A 109 -7.31 -27.65 21.77
C ALA A 109 -8.03 -26.77 20.74
N THR A 110 -9.35 -26.84 20.70
CA THR A 110 -10.16 -25.88 19.96
C THR A 110 -10.16 -24.55 20.70
N ASP A 111 -9.42 -23.57 20.18
CA ASP A 111 -9.29 -22.23 20.73
C ASP A 111 -9.59 -21.18 19.64
N PRO A 112 -10.82 -20.62 19.62
CA PRO A 112 -11.21 -19.65 18.60
C PRO A 112 -10.28 -18.42 18.54
N GLY A 113 -9.77 -17.97 19.69
CA GLY A 113 -8.84 -16.83 19.73
C GLY A 113 -7.50 -17.15 19.07
N ALA A 114 -6.97 -18.35 19.31
CA ALA A 114 -5.77 -18.84 18.63
C ALA A 114 -6.01 -19.06 17.12
N ALA A 115 -7.21 -19.46 16.71
CA ALA A 115 -7.58 -19.61 15.30
C ALA A 115 -7.59 -18.27 14.56
N GLU A 116 -8.22 -17.24 15.12
CA GLU A 116 -8.20 -15.89 14.54
C GLU A 116 -6.79 -15.30 14.53
N GLU A 117 -6.00 -15.48 15.59
CA GLU A 117 -4.60 -15.04 15.64
C GLU A 117 -3.74 -15.75 14.59
N LEU A 118 -3.86 -17.07 14.46
CA LEU A 118 -3.14 -17.86 13.46
C LEU A 118 -3.50 -17.40 12.05
N PHE A 119 -4.79 -17.22 11.75
CA PHE A 119 -5.26 -16.77 10.46
C PHE A 119 -4.73 -15.36 10.13
N ALA A 120 -4.86 -14.41 11.06
CA ALA A 120 -4.42 -13.04 10.85
C ALA A 120 -2.90 -12.93 10.69
N LEU A 121 -2.11 -13.66 11.50
CA LEU A 121 -0.66 -13.75 11.35
C LEU A 121 -0.27 -14.38 10.00
N THR A 122 -0.99 -15.40 9.56
CA THR A 122 -0.75 -16.05 8.25
C THR A 122 -0.94 -15.05 7.12
N ARG A 123 -1.99 -14.20 7.15
CA ARG A 123 -2.21 -13.16 6.13
C ARG A 123 -1.05 -12.16 6.08
N VAL A 124 -0.66 -11.56 7.20
CA VAL A 124 0.40 -10.53 7.20
C VAL A 124 1.78 -11.11 6.86
N LEU A 125 2.10 -12.31 7.34
CA LEU A 125 3.34 -13.01 6.99
C LEU A 125 3.34 -13.44 5.51
N SER A 126 2.17 -13.78 4.94
CA SER A 126 2.08 -14.13 3.52
C SER A 126 2.47 -12.96 2.62
N VAL A 127 2.02 -11.74 2.94
CA VAL A 127 2.42 -10.52 2.22
C VAL A 127 3.93 -10.30 2.31
N HIS A 128 4.53 -10.53 3.47
CA HIS A 128 5.99 -10.43 3.65
C HIS A 128 6.77 -11.45 2.80
N TYR A 129 6.39 -12.73 2.84
CA TYR A 129 7.07 -13.77 2.05
C TYR A 129 6.85 -13.63 0.54
N GLU A 130 5.68 -13.16 0.13
CA GLU A 130 5.40 -12.84 -1.25
C GLU A 130 6.26 -11.67 -1.75
N ALA A 131 6.44 -10.62 -0.93
CA ALA A 131 7.29 -9.48 -1.27
C ALA A 131 8.78 -9.83 -1.33
N SER A 132 9.28 -10.69 -0.44
CA SER A 132 10.68 -11.13 -0.39
C SER A 132 11.02 -12.26 -1.37
N GLY A 133 10.03 -12.80 -2.10
CA GLY A 133 10.24 -13.91 -3.04
C GLY A 133 10.48 -15.27 -2.37
N ALA A 134 10.27 -15.38 -1.06
CA ALA A 134 10.44 -16.60 -0.25
C ALA A 134 9.25 -17.56 -0.42
N MET A 135 9.08 -18.07 -1.65
CA MET A 135 7.89 -18.80 -2.07
C MET A 135 7.70 -20.14 -1.35
N LEU A 136 8.78 -20.80 -0.94
CA LEU A 136 8.71 -22.08 -0.22
C LEU A 136 8.27 -21.87 1.24
N GLU A 137 8.76 -20.80 1.87
CA GLU A 137 8.33 -20.35 3.20
C GLU A 137 6.87 -19.90 3.18
N LEU A 138 6.46 -19.14 2.16
CA LEU A 138 5.06 -18.76 1.94
C LEU A 138 4.17 -20.01 1.85
N ARG A 139 4.59 -21.00 1.06
CA ARG A 139 3.83 -22.25 0.89
C ARG A 139 3.72 -23.02 2.21
N ALA A 140 4.82 -23.18 2.93
CA ALA A 140 4.86 -23.85 4.23
C ALA A 140 3.98 -23.14 5.27
N LEU A 141 4.02 -21.81 5.31
CA LEU A 141 3.20 -20.99 6.20
C LEU A 141 1.71 -21.24 5.96
N ILE A 142 1.27 -21.17 4.70
CA ILE A 142 -0.15 -21.30 4.36
C ILE A 142 -0.65 -22.73 4.59
N GLU A 143 0.07 -23.75 4.13
CA GLU A 143 -0.33 -25.15 4.37
C GLU A 143 -0.31 -25.50 5.87
N GLY A 144 0.70 -25.03 6.61
CA GLY A 144 0.76 -25.24 8.06
C GLY A 144 -0.40 -24.59 8.84
N ALA A 145 -0.94 -23.48 8.35
CA ALA A 145 -2.14 -22.88 8.92
C ALA A 145 -3.42 -23.63 8.47
N LEU A 146 -3.47 -24.11 7.22
CA LEU A 146 -4.58 -24.90 6.70
C LEU A 146 -4.80 -26.21 7.47
N ASP A 147 -3.75 -26.83 8.00
CA ASP A 147 -3.88 -28.06 8.79
C ASP A 147 -4.61 -27.83 10.13
N GLU A 148 -4.41 -26.68 10.77
CA GLU A 148 -4.97 -26.41 12.10
C GLU A 148 -6.30 -25.64 12.06
N LEU A 149 -6.54 -24.85 11.01
CA LEU A 149 -7.73 -24.02 10.91
C LEU A 149 -8.94 -24.85 10.49
N LEU A 150 -9.94 -24.91 11.38
CA LEU A 150 -11.18 -25.67 11.17
C LEU A 150 -12.27 -24.86 10.48
N GLU A 151 -12.31 -23.54 10.69
CA GLU A 151 -13.36 -22.68 10.14
C GLU A 151 -13.30 -22.66 8.60
N PRO A 152 -14.39 -23.02 7.89
CA PRO A 152 -14.39 -23.11 6.43
C PRO A 152 -13.96 -21.82 5.73
N ARG A 153 -14.35 -20.65 6.26
CA ARG A 153 -13.98 -19.34 5.68
C ARG A 153 -12.46 -19.13 5.64
N HIS A 154 -11.75 -19.45 6.72
CA HIS A 154 -10.30 -19.32 6.79
C HIS A 154 -9.61 -20.28 5.82
N ARG A 155 -10.08 -21.53 5.79
CA ARG A 155 -9.55 -22.55 4.88
C ARG A 155 -9.72 -22.14 3.41
N GLN A 156 -10.88 -21.58 3.06
CA GLN A 156 -11.15 -21.12 1.71
C GLN A 156 -10.23 -19.97 1.29
N ILE A 157 -10.06 -18.97 2.15
CA ILE A 157 -9.18 -17.81 1.87
C ILE A 157 -7.74 -18.27 1.64
N LEU A 158 -7.24 -19.17 2.49
CA LEU A 158 -5.88 -19.71 2.40
C LEU A 158 -5.68 -20.62 1.17
N ARG A 159 -6.65 -21.48 0.84
CA ARG A 159 -6.60 -22.27 -0.41
C ARG A 159 -6.65 -21.39 -1.65
N ALA A 160 -7.49 -20.36 -1.66
CA ALA A 160 -7.54 -19.39 -2.75
C ALA A 160 -6.22 -18.60 -2.87
N ALA A 161 -5.54 -18.31 -1.75
CA ALA A 161 -4.19 -17.74 -1.80
C ALA A 161 -3.18 -18.69 -2.45
N LEU A 162 -3.20 -19.99 -2.12
CA LEU A 162 -2.35 -21.00 -2.80
C LEU A 162 -2.65 -21.09 -4.30
N ALA A 163 -3.93 -21.10 -4.67
CA ALA A 163 -4.37 -21.12 -6.06
C ALA A 163 -3.86 -19.88 -6.82
N ARG A 164 -3.99 -18.70 -6.21
CA ARG A 164 -3.49 -17.45 -6.77
C ARG A 164 -1.97 -17.50 -6.97
N THR A 165 -1.19 -17.84 -5.95
CA THR A 165 0.28 -17.88 -6.08
C THR A 165 0.75 -18.92 -7.10
N ALA A 166 0.08 -20.08 -7.17
CA ALA A 166 0.34 -21.06 -8.22
C ALA A 166 0.08 -20.49 -9.63
N ALA A 167 -1.03 -19.77 -9.82
CA ALA A 167 -1.34 -19.14 -11.11
C ALA A 167 -0.32 -18.07 -11.49
N LEU A 168 0.07 -17.22 -10.53
CA LEU A 168 1.06 -16.15 -10.70
C LEU A 168 2.45 -16.72 -11.02
N THR A 169 2.78 -17.91 -10.54
CA THR A 169 4.05 -18.60 -10.85
C THR A 169 3.96 -19.51 -12.09
N GLY A 170 2.84 -19.48 -12.81
CA GLY A 170 2.63 -20.22 -14.06
C GLY A 170 2.20 -21.68 -13.92
N ASP A 171 1.95 -22.18 -12.70
CA ASP A 171 1.42 -23.53 -12.48
C ASP A 171 -0.12 -23.55 -12.49
N LEU A 172 -0.69 -23.46 -13.69
CA LEU A 172 -2.14 -23.42 -13.87
C LEU A 172 -2.85 -24.72 -13.46
N THR A 173 -2.13 -25.85 -13.45
CA THR A 173 -2.69 -27.14 -13.06
C THR A 173 -2.84 -27.18 -11.54
N ALA A 174 -1.78 -26.85 -10.81
CA ALA A 174 -1.84 -26.74 -9.36
C ALA A 174 -2.82 -25.65 -8.91
N ALA A 175 -2.83 -24.50 -9.59
CA ALA A 175 -3.75 -23.42 -9.30
C ALA A 175 -5.22 -23.86 -9.35
N GLN A 176 -5.59 -24.60 -10.40
CA GLN A 176 -6.95 -25.13 -10.54
C GLN A 176 -7.26 -26.16 -9.44
N ALA A 177 -6.33 -27.09 -9.16
CA ALA A 177 -6.51 -28.10 -8.13
C ALA A 177 -6.73 -27.51 -6.72
N TRP A 178 -6.02 -26.42 -6.37
CA TRP A 178 -6.26 -25.68 -5.12
C TRP A 178 -7.62 -25.01 -5.09
N LEU A 179 -8.04 -24.41 -6.21
CA LEU A 179 -9.30 -23.68 -6.29
C LEU A 179 -10.53 -24.60 -6.33
N ASP A 180 -10.42 -25.80 -6.90
CA ASP A 180 -11.52 -26.77 -7.00
C ASP A 180 -12.06 -27.21 -5.63
N GLY A 181 -11.26 -27.09 -4.58
CA GLY A 181 -11.67 -27.38 -3.21
C GLY A 181 -12.39 -26.22 -2.49
N CYS A 182 -12.52 -25.06 -3.11
CA CYS A 182 -13.19 -23.88 -2.54
C CYS A 182 -14.66 -23.80 -2.94
N ASP A 183 -15.47 -23.12 -2.14
CA ASP A 183 -16.87 -22.81 -2.48
C ASP A 183 -16.95 -21.56 -3.36
N ALA A 184 -17.34 -21.74 -4.63
CA ALA A 184 -17.51 -20.66 -5.59
C ALA A 184 -18.68 -19.71 -5.27
N TYR A 185 -19.55 -20.07 -4.32
CA TYR A 185 -20.74 -19.30 -3.92
C TYR A 185 -20.74 -18.97 -2.42
N ALA A 186 -19.55 -18.78 -1.83
CA ALA A 186 -19.45 -18.36 -0.44
C ALA A 186 -20.29 -17.09 -0.16
N ALA A 187 -20.91 -17.09 1.03
CA ALA A 187 -21.73 -15.98 1.53
C ALA A 187 -20.93 -14.99 2.40
N ASP A 188 -19.64 -15.26 2.61
CA ASP A 188 -18.66 -14.43 3.31
C ASP A 188 -17.82 -13.67 2.27
N LEU A 189 -17.68 -12.35 2.46
CA LEU A 189 -17.01 -11.43 1.53
C LEU A 189 -15.54 -11.75 1.33
N ASP A 190 -14.82 -12.07 2.40
CA ASP A 190 -13.41 -12.41 2.30
C ASP A 190 -13.21 -13.73 1.53
N ALA A 191 -14.03 -14.74 1.83
CA ALA A 191 -13.98 -16.03 1.18
C ALA A 191 -14.41 -15.99 -0.31
N ASP A 192 -15.49 -15.26 -0.64
CA ASP A 192 -15.94 -15.06 -2.03
C ASP A 192 -14.93 -14.23 -2.82
N GLY A 193 -14.48 -13.11 -2.26
CA GLY A 193 -13.49 -12.23 -2.88
C GLY A 193 -12.17 -12.94 -3.16
N ALA A 194 -11.68 -13.75 -2.21
CA ALA A 194 -10.46 -14.54 -2.39
C ALA A 194 -10.62 -15.57 -3.52
N HIS A 195 -11.74 -16.29 -3.58
CA HIS A 195 -12.03 -17.24 -4.66
C HIS A 195 -12.09 -16.55 -6.02
N ARG A 196 -12.82 -15.42 -6.13
CA ARG A 196 -12.95 -14.65 -7.38
C ARG A 196 -11.62 -14.11 -7.86
N LEU A 197 -10.80 -13.57 -6.95
CA LEU A 197 -9.48 -13.07 -7.31
C LEU A 197 -8.57 -14.21 -7.79
N ALA A 198 -8.58 -15.36 -7.11
CA ALA A 198 -7.82 -16.54 -7.53
C ALA A 198 -8.25 -17.03 -8.93
N ARG A 199 -9.57 -17.11 -9.19
CA ARG A 199 -10.11 -17.43 -10.51
C ARG A 199 -9.63 -16.43 -11.57
N ALA A 200 -9.72 -15.13 -11.28
CA ALA A 200 -9.27 -14.08 -12.19
C ALA A 200 -7.76 -14.15 -12.49
N CYS A 201 -6.92 -14.52 -11.52
CA CYS A 201 -5.49 -14.75 -11.76
C CYS A 201 -5.26 -15.95 -12.71
N ILE A 202 -5.97 -17.07 -12.49
CA ILE A 202 -5.90 -18.25 -13.36
C ILE A 202 -6.31 -17.88 -14.79
N ASP A 203 -7.44 -17.19 -14.94
CA ASP A 203 -7.99 -16.84 -16.25
C ASP A 203 -7.13 -15.80 -16.97
N THR A 204 -6.54 -14.85 -16.23
CA THR A 204 -5.56 -13.90 -16.78
C THR A 204 -4.33 -14.63 -17.32
N ALA A 205 -3.79 -15.59 -16.57
CA ALA A 205 -2.64 -16.37 -17.00
C ALA A 205 -2.95 -17.31 -18.17
N ARG A 206 -4.22 -17.74 -18.33
CA ARG A 206 -4.72 -18.46 -19.52
C ARG A 206 -4.96 -17.54 -20.73
N GLY A 207 -5.06 -16.23 -20.51
CA GLY A 207 -5.46 -15.26 -21.53
C GLY A 207 -6.98 -15.21 -21.78
N ASP A 208 -7.80 -15.77 -20.89
CA ASP A 208 -9.26 -15.72 -20.97
C ASP A 208 -9.79 -14.46 -20.26
N PHE A 209 -9.65 -13.32 -20.92
CA PHE A 209 -10.02 -12.03 -20.36
C PHE A 209 -11.54 -11.85 -20.19
N ALA A 210 -12.35 -12.60 -20.95
CA ALA A 210 -13.80 -12.60 -20.77
C ALA A 210 -14.17 -13.26 -19.44
N ALA A 211 -13.53 -14.39 -19.10
CA ALA A 211 -13.72 -15.05 -17.81
C ALA A 211 -13.26 -14.19 -16.63
N VAL A 212 -12.17 -13.42 -16.78
CA VAL A 212 -11.74 -12.43 -15.76
C VAL A 212 -12.85 -11.43 -15.46
N LEU A 213 -13.47 -10.85 -16.49
CA LEU A 213 -14.57 -9.90 -16.32
C LEU A 213 -15.85 -10.57 -15.79
N ALA A 214 -16.09 -11.84 -16.12
CA ALA A 214 -17.20 -12.59 -15.53
C ALA A 214 -16.99 -12.85 -14.02
N ALA A 215 -15.75 -13.11 -13.60
CA ALA A 215 -15.41 -13.35 -12.20
C ALA A 215 -15.41 -12.06 -11.35
N LEU A 216 -14.86 -10.97 -11.88
CA LEU A 216 -14.68 -9.71 -11.13
C LEU A 216 -15.73 -8.65 -11.42
N GLY A 217 -16.62 -8.87 -12.39
CA GLY A 217 -17.50 -7.85 -12.92
C GLY A 217 -16.79 -6.88 -13.88
N GLN A 218 -17.59 -6.16 -14.66
CA GLN A 218 -17.14 -5.18 -15.66
C GLN A 218 -16.77 -3.83 -15.03
N SER A 219 -17.41 -3.51 -13.90
CA SER A 219 -17.19 -2.31 -13.10
C SER A 219 -16.78 -2.66 -11.66
N PRO A 220 -16.18 -1.73 -10.89
CA PRO A 220 -15.82 -1.97 -9.50
C PRO A 220 -17.02 -2.24 -8.57
N THR A 221 -18.23 -1.84 -8.95
CA THR A 221 -19.44 -1.96 -8.11
C THR A 221 -20.30 -3.19 -8.43
N ASP A 222 -19.98 -3.90 -9.51
CA ASP A 222 -20.71 -5.09 -9.95
C ASP A 222 -20.59 -6.22 -8.93
N VAL A 223 -19.37 -6.43 -8.42
CA VAL A 223 -19.02 -7.46 -7.45
C VAL A 223 -18.31 -6.81 -6.26
N PRO A 224 -18.86 -6.89 -5.04
CA PRO A 224 -18.18 -6.39 -3.85
C PRO A 224 -16.95 -7.26 -3.54
N LEU A 225 -15.85 -6.63 -3.16
CA LEU A 225 -14.60 -7.28 -2.80
C LEU A 225 -14.04 -6.64 -1.52
N PRO A 226 -13.30 -7.40 -0.70
CA PRO A 226 -12.54 -6.82 0.40
C PRO A 226 -11.55 -5.75 -0.09
N ASN A 227 -11.43 -4.66 0.68
CA ASN A 227 -10.53 -3.53 0.38
C ASN A 227 -9.07 -3.93 0.12
N ASP A 228 -8.57 -5.01 0.73
CA ASP A 228 -7.19 -5.48 0.49
C ASP A 228 -7.02 -6.17 -0.86
N LEU A 229 -8.09 -6.72 -1.45
CA LEU A 229 -8.08 -7.39 -2.75
C LEU A 229 -8.33 -6.42 -3.91
N ASP A 230 -8.91 -5.26 -3.64
CA ASP A 230 -9.28 -4.25 -4.65
C ASP A 230 -8.15 -3.86 -5.60
N PRO A 231 -6.91 -3.55 -5.14
CA PRO A 231 -5.82 -3.17 -6.04
C PRO A 231 -5.48 -4.24 -7.08
N ALA A 232 -5.44 -5.51 -6.67
CA ALA A 232 -5.16 -6.61 -7.58
C ALA A 232 -6.35 -6.86 -8.52
N ALA A 233 -7.57 -6.91 -8.00
CA ALA A 233 -8.78 -7.14 -8.79
C ALA A 233 -8.99 -6.05 -9.85
N ALA A 234 -8.76 -4.80 -9.48
CA ALA A 234 -8.77 -3.66 -10.36
C ALA A 234 -7.78 -3.77 -11.53
N LEU A 235 -6.53 -4.12 -11.24
CA LEU A 235 -5.52 -4.30 -12.27
C LEU A 235 -5.88 -5.43 -13.22
N LEU A 236 -6.37 -6.55 -12.70
CA LEU A 236 -6.80 -7.68 -13.53
C LEU A 236 -7.99 -7.28 -14.41
N ARG A 237 -8.95 -6.52 -13.87
CA ARG A 237 -10.10 -5.99 -14.62
C ARG A 237 -9.69 -5.00 -15.70
N ALA A 238 -8.83 -4.03 -15.38
CA ALA A 238 -8.31 -3.06 -16.33
C ALA A 238 -7.48 -3.73 -17.43
N ASN A 239 -6.65 -4.72 -17.06
CA ASN A 239 -5.89 -5.53 -18.00
C ASN A 239 -6.83 -6.32 -18.92
N ALA A 240 -7.89 -6.94 -18.39
CA ALA A 240 -8.84 -7.67 -19.20
C ALA A 240 -9.52 -6.77 -20.24
N TRP A 241 -9.89 -5.53 -19.89
CA TRP A 241 -10.40 -4.54 -20.84
C TRP A 241 -9.38 -4.14 -21.90
N GLU A 242 -8.14 -3.85 -21.50
CA GLU A 242 -7.05 -3.54 -22.44
C GLU A 242 -6.85 -4.67 -23.44
N ARG A 243 -6.77 -5.92 -22.96
CA ARG A 243 -6.52 -7.12 -23.77
C ARG A 243 -7.70 -7.50 -24.65
N SER A 244 -8.91 -7.05 -24.30
CA SER A 244 -10.10 -7.14 -25.12
C SER A 244 -10.23 -6.01 -26.16
N GLY A 245 -9.21 -5.14 -26.27
CA GLY A 245 -9.17 -4.03 -27.24
C GLY A 245 -9.85 -2.74 -26.76
N ASN A 246 -10.32 -2.67 -25.52
CA ASN A 246 -10.94 -1.48 -24.95
C ASN A 246 -9.99 -0.76 -23.99
N LEU A 247 -8.96 -0.14 -24.57
CA LEU A 247 -7.94 0.61 -23.81
C LEU A 247 -8.56 1.73 -22.96
N ALA A 248 -9.52 2.47 -23.52
CA ALA A 248 -10.17 3.58 -22.85
C ALA A 248 -10.82 3.14 -21.53
N ARG A 249 -11.53 2.01 -21.54
CA ARG A 249 -12.17 1.47 -20.33
C ARG A 249 -11.15 1.00 -19.28
N GLY A 250 -10.03 0.42 -19.72
CA GLY A 250 -8.92 0.09 -18.83
C GLY A 250 -8.37 1.33 -18.12
N CYS A 251 -8.12 2.41 -18.86
CA CYS A 251 -7.67 3.69 -18.29
C CYS A 251 -8.69 4.30 -17.31
N GLU A 252 -9.98 4.34 -17.68
CA GLU A 252 -11.05 4.86 -16.82
C GLU A 252 -11.10 4.13 -15.48
N LEU A 253 -10.97 2.81 -15.47
CA LEU A 253 -10.97 2.03 -14.24
C LEU A 253 -9.80 2.40 -13.34
N LEU A 254 -8.58 2.47 -13.88
CA LEU A 254 -7.39 2.86 -13.10
C LEU A 254 -7.52 4.27 -12.51
N VAL A 255 -8.06 5.21 -13.28
CA VAL A 255 -8.31 6.58 -12.82
C VAL A 255 -9.38 6.63 -11.74
N HIS A 256 -10.53 5.95 -11.95
CA HIS A 256 -11.60 5.86 -10.97
C HIS A 256 -11.09 5.32 -9.63
N LEU A 257 -10.21 4.32 -9.68
CA LEU A 257 -9.70 3.70 -8.46
C LEU A 257 -8.64 4.54 -7.78
N ALA A 258 -7.80 5.27 -8.51
CA ALA A 258 -6.92 6.26 -7.90
C ALA A 258 -7.72 7.39 -7.20
N GLN A 259 -8.88 7.76 -7.75
CA GLN A 259 -9.80 8.70 -7.11
C GLN A 259 -10.36 8.11 -5.80
N HIS A 260 -10.87 6.88 -5.78
CA HIS A 260 -11.57 6.36 -4.61
C HIS A 260 -10.67 5.66 -3.58
N GLY A 261 -9.67 4.90 -4.03
CA GLY A 261 -8.71 4.18 -3.17
C GLY A 261 -7.49 5.01 -2.76
N GLY A 262 -7.30 6.18 -3.39
CA GLY A 262 -6.24 7.11 -3.04
C GLY A 262 -4.82 6.61 -3.38
N PRO A 263 -3.79 7.25 -2.82
CA PRO A 263 -2.39 6.95 -3.15
C PRO A 263 -1.90 5.55 -2.75
N LEU A 264 -2.43 4.99 -1.65
CA LEU A 264 -2.09 3.62 -1.21
C LEU A 264 -2.54 2.56 -2.21
N PHE A 265 -3.69 2.78 -2.86
CA PHE A 265 -4.16 1.93 -3.94
C PHE A 265 -3.16 1.90 -5.11
N GLU A 266 -2.70 3.07 -5.58
CA GLU A 266 -1.72 3.17 -6.68
C GLU A 266 -0.44 2.40 -6.34
N LEU A 267 0.06 2.56 -5.10
CA LEU A 267 1.24 1.85 -4.61
C LEU A 267 1.06 0.33 -4.66
N ARG A 268 -0.03 -0.20 -4.09
CA ARG A 268 -0.30 -1.65 -4.06
C ARG A 268 -0.48 -2.22 -5.46
N ALA A 269 -1.16 -1.49 -6.34
CA ALA A 269 -1.30 -1.86 -7.74
C ALA A 269 0.08 -1.90 -8.44
N HIS A 270 0.90 -0.86 -8.26
CA HIS A 270 2.25 -0.83 -8.80
C HIS A 270 3.07 -2.04 -8.34
N GLU A 271 3.13 -2.31 -7.03
CA GLU A 271 3.85 -3.47 -6.49
C GLU A 271 3.34 -4.81 -7.04
N PHE A 272 2.01 -4.98 -7.16
CA PHE A 272 1.44 -6.20 -7.73
C PHE A 272 1.89 -6.41 -9.17
N ARG A 273 1.94 -5.33 -9.98
CA ARG A 273 2.43 -5.44 -11.36
C ARG A 273 3.93 -5.76 -11.43
N GLU A 274 4.76 -5.08 -10.63
CA GLU A 274 6.21 -5.28 -10.64
C GLU A 274 6.61 -6.69 -10.17
N ARG A 275 5.84 -7.29 -9.25
CA ARG A 275 6.07 -8.67 -8.78
C ARG A 275 5.68 -9.73 -9.80
N HIS A 276 4.83 -9.40 -10.78
CA HIS A 276 4.28 -10.34 -11.76
C HIS A 276 4.45 -9.86 -13.21
N PRO A 277 5.69 -9.58 -13.66
CA PRO A 277 5.95 -9.07 -15.02
C PRO A 277 5.50 -10.03 -16.13
N GLU A 278 5.49 -11.33 -15.86
CA GLU A 278 5.07 -12.39 -16.77
C GLU A 278 3.61 -12.26 -17.23
N LEU A 279 2.74 -11.72 -16.37
CA LEU A 279 1.33 -11.50 -16.71
C LEU A 279 1.14 -10.32 -17.67
N GLY A 280 2.14 -9.44 -17.80
CA GLY A 280 2.06 -8.27 -18.67
C GLY A 280 0.86 -7.37 -18.39
N LEU A 281 0.54 -7.15 -17.09
CA LEU A 281 -0.65 -6.42 -16.68
C LEU A 281 -0.61 -4.95 -17.09
N CYS A 282 -1.67 -4.49 -17.75
CA CYS A 282 -1.93 -3.07 -18.04
C CYS A 282 -0.77 -2.37 -18.78
N ARG A 283 -0.16 -3.01 -19.79
CA ARG A 283 1.02 -2.49 -20.50
C ARG A 283 0.77 -1.12 -21.15
N GLN A 284 -0.44 -0.87 -21.63
CA GLN A 284 -0.82 0.38 -22.28
C GLN A 284 -1.67 1.28 -21.37
N SER A 285 -2.62 0.71 -20.66
CA SER A 285 -3.58 1.45 -19.84
C SER A 285 -2.90 2.13 -18.65
N TRP A 286 -1.93 1.47 -18.01
CA TRP A 286 -1.24 2.06 -16.86
C TRP A 286 -0.42 3.31 -17.22
N PRO A 287 0.51 3.30 -18.20
CA PRO A 287 1.23 4.52 -18.55
C PRO A 287 0.28 5.62 -19.05
N ALA A 288 -0.79 5.26 -19.77
CA ALA A 288 -1.79 6.23 -20.23
C ALA A 288 -2.62 6.85 -19.09
N SER A 289 -2.86 6.13 -17.99
CA SER A 289 -3.58 6.66 -16.83
C SER A 289 -2.73 7.50 -15.89
N ARG A 290 -1.40 7.50 -16.01
CA ARG A 290 -0.50 8.18 -15.06
C ARG A 290 -0.76 9.68 -14.96
N GLU A 291 -0.89 10.37 -16.10
CA GLU A 291 -1.08 11.82 -16.10
C GLU A 291 -2.42 12.22 -15.45
N PRO A 292 -3.58 11.62 -15.80
CA PRO A 292 -4.84 11.88 -15.09
C PRO A 292 -4.74 11.62 -13.58
N ILE A 293 -4.11 10.51 -13.16
CA ILE A 293 -3.92 10.15 -11.75
C ILE A 293 -3.07 11.21 -11.04
N GLN A 294 -1.96 11.65 -11.66
CA GLN A 294 -1.11 12.69 -11.11
C GLN A 294 -1.83 14.03 -10.97
N ARG A 295 -2.71 14.39 -11.92
CA ARG A 295 -3.54 15.60 -11.80
C ARG A 295 -4.49 15.52 -10.59
N ILE A 296 -5.14 14.38 -10.39
CA ILE A 296 -6.02 14.16 -9.22
C ILE A 296 -5.25 14.35 -7.91
N TYR A 297 -4.05 13.78 -7.80
CA TYR A 297 -3.22 13.95 -6.60
C TYR A 297 -2.67 15.37 -6.46
N ALA A 298 -2.32 16.03 -7.55
CA ALA A 298 -1.90 17.43 -7.53
C ALA A 298 -3.04 18.36 -7.06
N GLU A 299 -4.27 18.12 -7.52
CA GLU A 299 -5.46 18.87 -7.09
C GLU A 299 -5.75 18.65 -5.60
N ARG A 300 -5.65 17.41 -5.09
CA ARG A 300 -5.77 17.10 -3.65
C ARG A 300 -4.66 17.75 -2.83
N ALA A 301 -3.43 17.66 -3.31
CA ALA A 301 -2.29 18.29 -2.65
C ALA A 301 -2.44 19.83 -2.60
N ALA A 302 -2.94 20.45 -3.67
CA ALA A 302 -3.23 21.88 -3.69
C ALA A 302 -4.32 22.26 -2.67
N GLN A 303 -5.32 21.40 -2.47
CA GLN A 303 -6.31 21.57 -1.41
C GLN A 303 -5.71 21.40 -0.01
N THR A 304 -4.63 20.63 0.19
CA THR A 304 -3.99 20.49 1.51
C THR A 304 -3.15 21.68 1.95
N GLY A 305 -3.03 22.73 1.13
CA GLY A 305 -2.38 23.99 1.46
C GLY A 305 -0.97 24.06 0.87
N ALA A 306 -0.84 24.73 -0.29
CA ALA A 306 0.47 25.16 -0.73
C ALA A 306 1.02 26.18 0.28
N PRO A 307 2.30 26.07 0.71
CA PRO A 307 2.89 27.08 1.57
C PRO A 307 2.83 28.45 0.88
N PRO A 308 2.69 29.57 1.62
CA PRO A 308 2.59 30.92 1.05
C PRO A 308 3.96 31.43 0.56
N VAL A 309 4.75 30.57 -0.06
CA VAL A 309 6.09 30.89 -0.56
C VAL A 309 6.05 32.09 -1.51
N LEU A 310 4.95 32.21 -2.27
CA LEU A 310 4.71 33.32 -3.16
C LEU A 310 4.48 34.63 -2.40
N VAL A 311 3.77 34.60 -1.26
CA VAL A 311 3.47 35.80 -0.47
C VAL A 311 4.75 36.37 0.13
N LEU A 312 5.62 35.52 0.71
CA LEU A 312 6.90 35.96 1.28
C LEU A 312 7.83 36.57 0.23
N ALA A 313 7.92 35.98 -0.97
CA ALA A 313 8.68 36.56 -2.09
C ALA A 313 8.11 37.92 -2.52
N VAL A 314 6.80 38.03 -2.66
CA VAL A 314 6.14 39.28 -3.09
C VAL A 314 6.32 40.37 -2.04
N VAL A 315 6.15 40.07 -0.76
CA VAL A 315 6.38 41.02 0.34
C VAL A 315 7.85 41.46 0.39
N GLY A 316 8.80 40.52 0.30
CA GLY A 316 10.23 40.83 0.25
C GLY A 316 10.59 41.73 -0.94
N ALA A 317 10.06 41.43 -2.14
CA ALA A 317 10.27 42.23 -3.33
C ALA A 317 9.65 43.64 -3.21
N LEU A 318 8.44 43.76 -2.65
CA LEU A 318 7.78 45.06 -2.41
C LEU A 318 8.56 45.92 -1.42
N ILE A 319 9.12 45.32 -0.35
CA ILE A 319 9.98 46.03 0.62
C ILE A 319 11.22 46.61 -0.08
N VAL A 320 11.93 45.79 -0.86
CA VAL A 320 13.12 46.24 -1.60
C VAL A 320 12.77 47.33 -2.60
N LEU A 321 11.66 47.20 -3.33
CA LEU A 321 11.23 48.14 -4.34
C LEU A 321 10.78 49.48 -3.73
N ALA A 322 10.07 49.45 -2.60
CA ALA A 322 9.68 50.64 -1.84
C ALA A 322 10.91 51.38 -1.29
N CYS A 323 11.89 50.67 -0.72
CA CYS A 323 13.14 51.26 -0.25
C CYS A 323 13.93 51.92 -1.40
N ALA A 324 14.02 51.24 -2.55
CA ALA A 324 14.67 51.78 -3.74
C ALA A 324 13.98 53.04 -4.26
N ALA A 325 12.63 53.07 -4.27
CA ALA A 325 11.86 54.24 -4.67
C ALA A 325 12.08 55.44 -3.74
N VAL A 326 12.13 55.22 -2.42
CA VAL A 326 12.41 56.29 -1.44
C VAL A 326 13.83 56.85 -1.59
N LEU A 327 14.84 55.98 -1.79
CA LEU A 327 16.21 56.41 -2.04
C LEU A 327 16.34 57.21 -3.34
N LEU A 328 15.68 56.74 -4.41
CA LEU A 328 15.68 57.44 -5.70
C LEU A 328 14.98 58.80 -5.60
N PHE A 329 13.82 58.86 -4.92
CA PHE A 329 13.09 60.10 -4.72
C PHE A 329 13.91 61.12 -3.92
N SER A 330 14.62 60.67 -2.87
CA SER A 330 15.56 61.52 -2.12
C SER A 330 16.69 62.04 -2.98
N LEU A 331 17.32 61.16 -3.77
CA LEU A 331 18.42 61.54 -4.64
C LEU A 331 17.98 62.59 -5.68
N VAL A 332 16.80 62.41 -6.28
CA VAL A 332 16.23 63.37 -7.23
C VAL A 332 15.86 64.68 -6.55
N GLY A 333 15.31 64.62 -5.33
CA GLY A 333 14.98 65.80 -4.53
C GLY A 333 16.19 66.66 -4.20
N ASP A 334 17.31 66.03 -3.83
CA ASP A 334 18.58 66.71 -3.57
C ASP A 334 19.20 67.30 -4.85
N VAL A 335 19.14 66.58 -5.98
CA VAL A 335 19.67 67.07 -7.27
C VAL A 335 18.88 68.25 -7.83
N LEU A 336 17.57 68.27 -7.61
CA LEU A 336 16.68 69.33 -8.10
C LEU A 336 16.48 70.48 -7.10
N ASP A 337 17.14 70.42 -5.94
CA ASP A 337 17.05 71.41 -4.85
C ASP A 337 15.60 71.69 -4.40
N LEU A 338 14.77 70.65 -4.39
CA LEU A 338 13.32 70.74 -4.11
C LEU A 338 13.01 70.89 -2.62
N GLY A 339 14.02 70.94 -1.73
CA GLY A 339 13.84 71.06 -0.29
C GLY A 339 13.33 69.80 0.41
N PHE A 340 13.31 68.64 -0.27
CA PHE A 340 12.88 67.35 0.28
C PHE A 340 14.04 66.51 0.85
N GLY A 341 15.08 67.14 1.39
CA GLY A 341 16.23 66.42 1.95
C GLY A 341 15.76 65.42 3.01
N LEU A 342 16.01 64.13 2.80
CA LEU A 342 15.66 63.11 3.79
C LEU A 342 16.44 63.38 5.07
N HIS A 343 15.72 63.50 6.18
CA HIS A 343 16.34 63.52 7.49
C HIS A 343 17.23 62.26 7.63
N PRO A 344 18.45 62.33 8.18
CA PRO A 344 19.37 61.18 8.27
C PRO A 344 18.75 59.95 8.97
N ILE A 345 17.74 60.17 9.81
CA ILE A 345 16.94 59.13 10.45
C ILE A 345 16.16 58.31 9.41
N THR A 346 15.59 58.95 8.39
CA THR A 346 14.81 58.27 7.34
C THR A 346 15.72 57.40 6.46
N ILE A 347 16.93 57.88 6.13
CA ILE A 347 17.93 57.08 5.41
C ILE A 347 18.30 55.85 6.22
N LEU A 348 18.53 56.01 7.52
CA LEU A 348 18.83 54.88 8.41
C LEU A 348 17.68 53.86 8.47
N ILE A 349 16.43 54.32 8.56
CA ILE A 349 15.24 53.45 8.54
C ILE A 349 15.13 52.70 7.21
N VAL A 350 15.31 53.40 6.08
CA VAL A 350 15.24 52.78 4.74
C VAL A 350 16.35 51.75 4.55
N MET A 351 17.56 52.04 5.01
CA MET A 351 18.66 51.07 5.01
C MET A 351 18.31 49.85 5.86
N PHE A 352 17.81 50.03 7.08
CA PHE A 352 17.44 48.94 7.97
C PHE A 352 16.31 48.07 7.39
N VAL A 353 15.26 48.69 6.86
CA VAL A 353 14.13 47.98 6.22
C VAL A 353 14.58 47.26 4.94
N SER A 354 15.46 47.87 4.15
CA SER A 354 16.01 47.24 2.95
C SER A 354 16.85 46.00 3.26
N MET A 355 17.49 45.94 4.45
CA MET A 355 18.22 44.75 4.90
C MET A 355 17.30 43.58 5.28
N LEU A 356 16.01 43.84 5.56
CA LEU A 356 15.04 42.78 5.86
C LEU A 356 14.51 42.10 4.59
N GLY A 357 14.48 42.80 3.45
CA GLY A 357 13.98 42.28 2.17
C GLY A 357 14.72 41.03 1.65
N PRO A 358 16.06 41.05 1.50
CA PRO A 358 16.82 39.92 0.99
C PRO A 358 16.65 38.62 1.81
N PRO A 359 16.65 38.63 3.15
CA PRO A 359 16.29 37.45 3.95
C PRO A 359 14.94 36.83 3.57
N PHE A 360 13.88 37.63 3.40
CA PHE A 360 12.57 37.11 2.96
C PHE A 360 12.62 36.48 1.57
N ILE A 361 13.37 37.09 0.64
CA ILE A 361 13.56 36.54 -0.71
C ILE A 361 14.37 35.24 -0.65
N LEU A 362 15.45 35.19 0.13
CA LEU A 362 16.28 33.98 0.28
C LEU A 362 15.52 32.83 0.95
N LEU A 363 14.76 33.12 2.00
CA LEU A 363 13.87 32.15 2.64
C LEU A 363 12.81 31.64 1.65
N SER A 364 12.19 32.53 0.88
CA SER A 364 11.25 32.14 -0.17
C SER A 364 11.91 31.29 -1.26
N LEU A 365 13.15 31.60 -1.67
CA LEU A 365 13.88 30.81 -2.66
C LEU A 365 14.28 29.43 -2.13
N ALA A 366 14.67 29.32 -0.86
CA ALA A 366 14.96 28.05 -0.20
C ALA A 366 13.70 27.18 -0.12
N ASP A 367 12.61 27.74 0.38
CA ASP A 367 11.30 27.08 0.48
C ASP A 367 10.74 26.72 -0.90
N ARG A 368 10.97 27.54 -1.94
CA ARG A 368 10.67 27.17 -3.34
C ARG A 368 11.46 25.96 -3.81
N ARG A 369 12.73 25.83 -3.43
CA ARG A 369 13.55 24.66 -3.81
C ARG A 369 13.02 23.40 -3.13
N GLU A 370 12.68 23.48 -1.85
CA GLU A 370 12.10 22.35 -1.10
C GLU A 370 10.71 21.98 -1.64
N THR A 371 9.84 22.96 -1.86
CA THR A 371 8.52 22.76 -2.48
C THR A 371 8.66 22.16 -3.88
N ARG A 372 9.59 22.68 -4.70
CA ARG A 372 9.85 22.14 -6.04
C ARG A 372 10.38 20.71 -5.98
N ARG A 373 11.32 20.42 -5.07
CA ARG A 373 11.83 19.07 -4.85
C ARG A 373 10.71 18.14 -4.40
N ALA A 374 9.85 18.55 -3.48
CA ALA A 374 8.69 17.76 -3.05
C ALA A 374 7.69 17.51 -4.20
N LEU A 375 7.45 18.50 -5.07
CA LEU A 375 6.62 18.34 -6.27
C LEU A 375 7.26 17.40 -7.30
N GLU A 376 8.57 17.54 -7.54
CA GLU A 376 9.35 16.66 -8.42
C GLU A 376 9.35 15.22 -7.89
N LEU A 377 9.50 15.03 -6.57
CA LEU A 377 9.39 13.74 -5.90
C LEU A 377 7.98 13.16 -6.02
N ARG A 378 6.92 13.95 -5.82
CA ARG A 378 5.54 13.47 -6.03
C ARG A 378 5.31 12.97 -7.46
N ALA A 379 5.93 13.62 -8.45
CA ALA A 379 5.80 13.26 -9.86
C ALA A 379 6.67 12.07 -10.28
N THR A 380 7.91 12.00 -9.80
CA THR A 380 8.96 11.10 -10.34
C THR A 380 9.58 10.17 -9.31
N GLY A 381 9.34 10.39 -8.03
CA GLY A 381 9.90 9.60 -6.95
C GLY A 381 9.42 8.14 -6.97
N ARG A 382 10.25 7.26 -6.42
CA ARG A 382 9.94 5.84 -6.30
C ARG A 382 8.78 5.68 -5.30
N PRO A 383 7.67 5.02 -5.69
CA PRO A 383 6.55 4.82 -4.79
C PRO A 383 6.98 3.92 -3.62
N ALA A 384 6.57 4.26 -2.41
CA ALA A 384 6.83 3.46 -1.22
C ALA A 384 5.72 3.59 -0.18
N LEU A 385 5.70 2.66 0.76
CA LEU A 385 4.80 2.72 1.90
C LEU A 385 5.50 3.41 3.07
N GLY A 386 4.80 4.30 3.75
CA GLY A 386 5.23 4.92 4.99
C GLY A 386 4.25 4.61 6.11
N VAL A 387 4.75 4.68 7.34
CA VAL A 387 3.96 4.58 8.56
C VAL A 387 4.28 5.74 9.45
N ILE A 388 3.27 6.48 9.90
CA ILE A 388 3.48 7.57 10.84
C ILE A 388 3.89 7.01 12.20
N ALA A 389 5.18 7.10 12.53
CA ALA A 389 5.72 6.66 13.81
C ALA A 389 5.49 7.69 14.90
N HIS A 390 5.63 8.98 14.56
CA HIS A 390 5.43 10.09 15.48
C HIS A 390 4.94 11.34 14.74
N ARG A 391 4.09 12.14 15.41
CA ARG A 391 3.65 13.46 14.94
C ARG A 391 3.94 14.48 16.03
N VAL A 392 4.55 15.59 15.65
CA VAL A 392 4.76 16.77 16.51
C VAL A 392 4.17 17.97 15.80
N GLU A 393 3.28 18.71 16.46
CA GLU A 393 2.90 20.05 16.01
C GLU A 393 4.06 21.00 16.34
N THR A 394 4.62 21.69 15.35
CA THR A 394 5.80 22.54 15.57
C THR A 394 5.45 23.83 16.31
N GLY A 395 4.15 24.14 16.42
CA GLY A 395 3.62 25.40 16.95
C GLY A 395 3.54 26.50 15.89
N ASN A 396 4.12 26.29 14.70
CA ASN A 396 3.97 27.19 13.57
C ASN A 396 2.62 26.95 12.89
N ALA A 397 1.96 28.03 12.51
CA ALA A 397 0.75 27.96 11.71
C ALA A 397 0.78 29.07 10.66
N THR A 398 0.42 28.69 9.44
CA THR A 398 0.46 29.59 8.30
C THR A 398 -0.91 29.62 7.65
N MET A 399 -1.57 30.77 7.67
CA MET A 399 -2.96 30.94 7.19
C MET A 399 -3.96 29.96 7.84
N GLY A 400 -3.78 29.68 9.14
CA GLY A 400 -4.63 28.75 9.88
C GLY A 400 -4.34 27.26 9.60
N VAL A 401 -3.32 26.95 8.81
CA VAL A 401 -2.85 25.58 8.57
C VAL A 401 -1.66 25.32 9.49
N ALA A 402 -1.76 24.30 10.36
CA ALA A 402 -0.69 23.93 11.28
C ALA A 402 0.47 23.26 10.52
N GLU A 403 1.69 23.62 10.89
CA GLU A 403 2.88 22.88 10.50
C GLU A 403 3.09 21.70 11.46
N ILE A 404 3.32 20.53 10.87
CA ILE A 404 3.58 19.29 11.60
C ILE A 404 4.90 18.69 11.15
N SER A 405 5.67 18.22 12.11
CA SER A 405 6.83 17.37 11.89
C SER A 405 6.39 15.92 12.05
N LEU A 406 6.49 15.15 10.96
CA LEU A 406 6.16 13.74 10.92
C LEU A 406 7.44 12.93 10.89
N ARG A 407 7.57 12.01 11.84
CA ARG A 407 8.54 10.92 11.77
C ARG A 407 7.85 9.72 11.16
N VAL A 408 8.29 9.30 9.99
CA VAL A 408 7.68 8.23 9.19
C VAL A 408 8.66 7.07 9.13
N LEU A 409 8.18 5.88 9.48
CA LEU A 409 8.85 4.62 9.16
C LEU A 409 8.57 4.32 7.69
N VAL A 410 9.57 4.53 6.86
CA VAL A 410 9.53 4.20 5.44
C VAL A 410 9.78 2.70 5.31
N LEU A 411 8.84 1.99 4.71
CA LEU A 411 8.90 0.56 4.42
C LEU A 411 9.33 0.39 2.96
N ASP A 412 10.60 0.07 2.76
CA ASP A 412 11.13 -0.40 1.49
C ASP A 412 11.13 -1.94 1.46
N ALA A 413 11.23 -2.55 0.27
CA ALA A 413 11.11 -3.99 0.07
C ALA A 413 11.99 -4.81 1.03
N ASP A 414 13.22 -4.34 1.27
CA ASP A 414 14.23 -5.07 2.04
C ASP A 414 14.59 -4.41 3.38
N SER A 415 14.11 -3.19 3.66
CA SER A 415 14.50 -2.46 4.87
C SER A 415 13.47 -1.43 5.32
N GLY A 416 13.41 -1.20 6.62
CA GLY A 416 12.66 -0.11 7.22
C GLY A 416 13.61 0.94 7.80
N TYR A 417 13.37 2.22 7.53
CA TYR A 417 14.13 3.30 8.14
C TYR A 417 13.21 4.45 8.57
N LEU A 418 13.63 5.18 9.60
CA LEU A 418 12.91 6.36 10.08
C LEU A 418 13.43 7.59 9.33
N ALA A 419 12.50 8.34 8.74
CA ALA A 419 12.78 9.62 8.12
C ALA A 419 11.81 10.67 8.68
N THR A 420 12.23 11.94 8.67
CA THR A 420 11.43 13.04 9.18
C THR A 420 11.11 13.99 8.05
N THR A 421 9.87 14.46 7.98
CA THR A 421 9.46 15.53 7.07
C THR A 421 8.59 16.53 7.80
N GLU A 422 8.73 17.79 7.44
CA GLU A 422 7.84 18.86 7.89
C GLU A 422 6.86 19.18 6.76
N LEU A 423 5.58 19.40 7.12
CA LEU A 423 4.58 19.86 6.16
C LEU A 423 3.46 20.65 6.84
N TYR A 424 2.78 21.45 6.04
CA TYR A 424 1.52 22.08 6.40
C TYR A 424 0.36 21.14 6.06
N HIS A 425 -0.52 20.85 7.03
CA HIS A 425 -1.68 20.02 6.79
C HIS A 425 -2.95 20.59 7.42
N ARG A 426 -4.04 20.66 6.63
CA ARG A 426 -5.32 21.22 7.08
C ARG A 426 -6.02 20.40 8.15
N ASP A 427 -5.85 19.08 8.11
CA ASP A 427 -6.39 18.18 9.13
C ASP A 427 -5.27 17.29 9.69
N PRO A 428 -4.45 17.83 10.61
CA PRO A 428 -3.43 17.04 11.30
C PRO A 428 -4.00 15.80 11.97
N GLY A 429 -5.28 15.84 12.38
CA GLY A 429 -5.99 14.74 13.03
C GLY A 429 -6.05 13.47 12.20
N SER A 430 -6.12 13.60 10.87
CA SER A 430 -6.11 12.46 9.94
C SER A 430 -4.78 11.68 9.93
N LEU A 431 -3.69 12.34 10.32
CA LEU A 431 -2.34 11.77 10.34
C LEU A 431 -2.03 11.25 11.75
N THR A 432 -2.66 10.13 12.11
CA THR A 432 -2.48 9.48 13.42
C THR A 432 -1.26 8.56 13.43
N ARG A 433 -0.71 8.31 14.62
CA ARG A 433 0.35 7.31 14.80
C ARG A 433 -0.16 5.93 14.36
N GLY A 434 0.63 5.24 13.55
CA GLY A 434 0.27 3.96 12.94
C GLY A 434 -0.53 4.07 11.65
N ALA A 435 -0.89 5.28 11.20
CA ALA A 435 -1.50 5.45 9.89
C ALA A 435 -0.50 5.10 8.78
N ALA A 436 -0.95 4.27 7.84
CA ALA A 436 -0.23 3.99 6.60
C ALA A 436 -0.40 5.16 5.63
N VAL A 437 0.67 5.58 4.99
CA VAL A 437 0.70 6.69 4.04
C VAL A 437 1.49 6.31 2.80
N ALA A 438 1.06 6.76 1.62
CA ALA A 438 1.86 6.57 0.42
C ALA A 438 2.94 7.66 0.34
N LEU A 439 4.14 7.22 0.01
CA LEU A 439 5.31 8.09 -0.10
C LEU A 439 5.88 8.02 -1.51
N ARG A 440 6.63 9.07 -1.87
CA ARG A 440 7.52 9.09 -3.01
C ARG A 440 8.92 9.40 -2.52
N ILE A 441 9.83 8.44 -2.66
CA ILE A 441 11.20 8.51 -2.17
C ILE A 441 12.12 9.01 -3.30
N ASP A 442 13.09 9.85 -2.95
CA ASP A 442 14.18 10.22 -3.86
C ASP A 442 15.10 9.00 -4.09
N PRO A 443 15.24 8.49 -5.33
CA PRO A 443 16.11 7.35 -5.59
C PRO A 443 17.59 7.64 -5.29
N SER A 444 18.00 8.92 -5.25
CA SER A 444 19.38 9.32 -4.96
C SER A 444 19.62 9.52 -3.45
N ASP A 445 18.57 9.75 -2.67
CA ASP A 445 18.63 10.02 -1.24
C ASP A 445 17.38 9.45 -0.54
N PRO A 446 17.43 8.19 -0.07
CA PRO A 446 16.25 7.54 0.50
C PRO A 446 15.68 8.26 1.73
N HIS A 447 16.46 9.07 2.44
CA HIS A 447 15.95 9.84 3.58
C HIS A 447 15.08 11.03 3.17
N THR A 448 15.16 11.48 1.91
CA THR A 448 14.26 12.50 1.36
C THR A 448 13.05 11.84 0.72
N PHE A 449 11.85 12.20 1.20
CA PHE A 449 10.60 11.71 0.65
C PHE A 449 9.52 12.81 0.63
N ALA A 450 8.48 12.59 -0.16
CA ALA A 450 7.27 13.39 -0.15
C ALA A 450 6.05 12.50 0.14
N LEU A 451 5.16 12.97 1.02
CA LEU A 451 3.85 12.35 1.20
C LEU A 451 2.97 12.61 -0.03
N VAL A 452 2.26 11.56 -0.43
CA VAL A 452 1.17 11.62 -1.41
C VAL A 452 -0.13 11.51 -0.61
N LEU A 453 -0.83 12.64 -0.48
CA LEU A 453 -2.08 12.78 0.28
C LEU A 453 -3.29 12.77 -0.66
#